data_AF-A0A1Q2MHM1-F1
#
_entry.id   AF-A0A1Q2MHM1-F1
#
_cell.length_a   1.000
_cell.length_b   1.000
_cell.length_c   1.000
_cell.angle_alpha   90.00
_cell.angle_beta   90.00
_cell.angle_gamma   90.00
#
_symmetry.space_group_name_H-M   'P 1'
#
loop_
_entity.id
_entity.type
_entity.pdbx_description
1 polymer ?
#
loop_
_entity_poly.entity_id
_entity_poly.type
_entity_poly.pdbx_seq_one_letter_code
_entity_poly.pdbx_strand_id
1 'polypeptide(L)'
;MKKYLLLIIAAGLTLNAADAETKWLKVGEDKNLKVYGLPWFAENDGLFYRLPVREQENITKTAWWMSKCPSGARVRFKTDSTSLKLKINHGMEESSRIAMWHMGAAAVSGIDLYLGPPQDNLFWMTTRPKDGSNEYEHTYFTSKSRQMREFTLYLPVYAELASLKVGVDSDAAVEGPTEYQIQKPIVVYGTSITQGACASRGSNSFAAIVGRRLNADIVNLGFSGSGCGEEIMARLIAEIDASVYIVDSVANMNAEFMEQRYEKFVTILRQTRPEIPVILMTKIRYAGEFEPKRKAVYDQQHKPLFETYEKFVKQGDKKVYLFDAGEIIKPGGDHPTVDGTHMTDTGFHIIADELTPFVASIISDKDK
;
A
#
# COMPACT_ATOMS: atom_id res chain seq x y z
N MET A 1 13.59 8.90 79.29
CA MET A 1 13.34 7.61 78.61
C MET A 1 12.86 7.89 77.18
N LYS A 2 13.75 7.78 76.19
CA LYS A 2 13.43 7.99 74.76
C LYS A 2 12.87 6.68 74.19
N LYS A 3 11.63 6.70 73.70
CA LYS A 3 11.02 5.57 72.97
C LYS A 3 11.53 5.57 71.53
N TYR A 4 12.19 4.49 71.12
CA TYR A 4 12.64 4.29 69.75
C TYR A 4 11.46 3.77 68.91
N LEU A 5 11.20 4.45 67.79
CA LEU A 5 10.23 4.06 66.76
C LEU A 5 10.93 3.07 65.81
N LEU A 6 10.45 1.82 65.74
CA LEU A 6 10.92 0.85 64.74
C LEU A 6 10.27 1.19 63.39
N LEU A 7 11.06 1.62 62.42
CA LEU A 7 10.68 1.68 61.01
C LEU A 7 10.89 0.28 60.40
N ILE A 8 9.80 -0.36 59.97
CA ILE A 8 9.86 -1.56 59.11
C ILE A 8 10.03 -1.06 57.67
N ILE A 9 11.23 -1.23 57.12
CA ILE A 9 11.49 -1.02 55.69
C ILE A 9 11.01 -2.29 54.97
N ALA A 10 9.85 -2.19 54.29
CA ALA A 10 9.44 -3.20 53.33
C ALA A 10 10.34 -3.08 52.09
N ALA A 11 11.31 -3.99 51.95
CA ALA A 11 12.09 -4.13 50.74
C ALA A 11 11.19 -4.65 49.62
N GLY A 12 10.77 -3.76 48.72
CA GLY A 12 10.12 -4.14 47.48
C GLY A 12 11.10 -4.92 46.61
N LEU A 13 10.84 -6.21 46.43
CA LEU A 13 11.44 -7.02 45.38
C LEU A 13 10.94 -6.48 44.03
N THR A 14 11.69 -5.59 43.41
CA THR A 14 11.57 -5.35 41.97
C THR A 14 12.08 -6.60 41.27
N LEU A 15 11.18 -7.49 40.83
CA LEU A 15 11.53 -8.45 39.80
C LEU A 15 11.95 -7.63 38.58
N ASN A 16 13.25 -7.58 38.32
CA ASN A 16 13.74 -7.29 36.97
C ASN A 16 13.18 -8.41 36.09
N ALA A 17 12.14 -8.11 35.31
CA ALA A 17 11.77 -8.96 34.20
C ALA A 17 12.99 -8.97 33.27
N ALA A 18 13.76 -10.06 33.29
CA ALA A 18 14.76 -10.28 32.26
C ALA A 18 14.04 -10.23 30.92
N ASP A 19 14.58 -9.46 29.95
CA ASP A 19 14.05 -9.49 28.60
C ASP A 19 14.05 -10.96 28.13
N ALA A 20 12.87 -11.47 27.76
CA ALA A 20 12.75 -12.82 27.26
C ALA A 20 13.64 -12.98 26.02
N GLU A 21 14.28 -14.14 25.87
CA GLU A 21 15.07 -14.47 24.69
C GLU A 21 14.23 -14.26 23.42
N THR A 22 14.77 -13.60 22.39
CA THR A 22 14.00 -13.29 21.18
C THR A 22 14.12 -14.43 20.17
N LYS A 23 13.00 -15.00 19.72
CA LYS A 23 12.95 -15.83 18.51
C LYS A 23 12.65 -14.99 17.28
N TRP A 24 13.31 -15.30 16.17
CA TRP A 24 13.16 -14.58 14.90
C TRP A 24 12.39 -15.42 13.89
N LEU A 25 11.26 -14.91 13.44
CA LEU A 25 10.37 -15.55 12.48
C LEU A 25 10.56 -14.88 11.12
N LYS A 26 11.04 -15.62 10.12
CA LYS A 26 11.23 -15.08 8.77
C LYS A 26 9.89 -15.04 8.02
N VAL A 27 9.54 -13.87 7.50
CA VAL A 27 8.34 -13.70 6.68
C VAL A 27 8.51 -14.49 5.38
N GLY A 28 7.49 -15.26 5.02
CA GLY A 28 7.52 -16.20 3.89
C GLY A 28 7.87 -17.64 4.27
N GLU A 29 8.50 -17.87 5.43
CA GLU A 29 8.78 -19.22 5.96
C GLU A 29 7.83 -19.59 7.11
N ASP A 30 7.51 -18.63 7.99
CA ASP A 30 6.55 -18.85 9.07
C ASP A 30 5.11 -18.74 8.56
N LYS A 31 4.34 -19.83 8.70
CA LYS A 31 2.95 -19.92 8.21
C LYS A 31 1.95 -18.99 8.90
N ASN A 32 2.27 -18.49 10.10
CA ASN A 32 1.41 -17.59 10.86
C ASN A 32 1.61 -16.12 10.48
N LEU A 33 2.76 -15.78 9.89
CA LEU A 33 3.01 -14.46 9.31
C LEU A 33 2.42 -14.39 7.90
N LYS A 34 1.18 -13.89 7.79
CA LYS A 34 0.48 -13.83 6.50
C LYS A 34 0.86 -12.58 5.71
N VAL A 35 1.26 -12.79 4.46
CA VAL A 35 1.57 -11.73 3.50
C VAL A 35 0.34 -11.44 2.65
N TYR A 36 0.01 -10.17 2.47
CA TYR A 36 -1.09 -9.70 1.64
C TYR A 36 -0.64 -8.61 0.67
N GLY A 37 -1.42 -8.39 -0.40
CA GLY A 37 -1.13 -7.37 -1.43
C GLY A 37 -0.06 -7.75 -2.45
N LEU A 38 0.45 -8.98 -2.38
CA LEU A 38 1.44 -9.53 -3.31
C LEU A 38 0.88 -10.82 -3.93
N PRO A 39 0.11 -10.74 -5.03
CA PRO A 39 -0.58 -11.89 -5.62
C PRO A 39 0.36 -13.03 -6.02
N TRP A 40 1.57 -12.67 -6.43
CA TRP A 40 2.59 -13.60 -6.91
C TRP A 40 3.64 -13.93 -5.84
N PHE A 41 3.42 -13.62 -4.56
CA PHE A 41 4.41 -13.84 -3.50
C PHE A 41 4.89 -15.29 -3.42
N ALA A 42 3.96 -16.26 -3.49
CA ALA A 42 4.30 -17.68 -3.50
C ALA A 42 4.96 -18.14 -4.81
N GLU A 43 4.51 -17.60 -5.96
CA GLU A 43 5.14 -17.86 -7.28
C GLU A 43 6.57 -17.32 -7.34
N ASN A 44 6.83 -16.20 -6.67
CA ASN A 44 8.13 -15.55 -6.61
C ASN A 44 9.02 -16.08 -5.47
N ASP A 45 8.78 -17.30 -4.98
CA ASP A 45 9.56 -17.93 -3.89
C ASP A 45 9.72 -17.05 -2.63
N GLY A 46 8.67 -16.28 -2.29
CA GLY A 46 8.66 -15.40 -1.13
C GLY A 46 9.39 -14.06 -1.32
N LEU A 47 9.74 -13.69 -2.55
CA LEU A 47 10.22 -12.34 -2.85
C LEU A 47 9.08 -11.32 -2.74
N PHE A 48 9.38 -10.16 -2.15
CA PHE A 48 8.41 -9.07 -1.93
C PHE A 48 8.10 -8.27 -3.21
N TYR A 49 8.03 -8.92 -4.36
CA TYR A 49 7.81 -8.28 -5.65
C TYR A 49 6.33 -8.22 -5.97
N ARG A 50 5.92 -7.07 -6.52
CA ARG A 50 4.53 -6.79 -6.93
C ARG A 50 4.20 -7.33 -8.31
N LEU A 51 5.15 -7.89 -9.05
CA LEU A 51 4.96 -8.52 -10.36
C LEU A 51 5.61 -9.91 -10.38
N PRO A 52 5.13 -10.84 -11.22
CA PRO A 52 5.70 -12.18 -11.27
C PRO A 52 7.05 -12.16 -11.97
N VAL A 53 8.04 -12.87 -11.40
CA VAL A 53 9.42 -12.93 -11.92
C VAL A 53 9.47 -13.48 -13.34
N ARG A 54 8.54 -14.36 -13.73
CA ARG A 54 8.47 -14.91 -15.08
C ARG A 54 8.29 -13.85 -16.17
N GLU A 55 7.76 -12.67 -15.84
CA GLU A 55 7.52 -11.59 -16.80
C GLU A 55 8.60 -10.50 -16.79
N GLN A 56 9.70 -10.68 -16.04
CA GLN A 56 10.76 -9.68 -15.92
C GLN A 56 11.24 -9.13 -17.28
N GLU A 57 11.44 -10.02 -18.26
CA GLU A 57 11.95 -9.65 -19.59
C GLU A 57 10.88 -8.97 -20.48
N ASN A 58 9.60 -9.09 -20.14
CA ASN A 58 8.47 -8.50 -20.88
C ASN A 58 7.99 -7.17 -20.29
N ILE A 59 8.48 -6.81 -19.09
CA ILE A 59 8.13 -5.59 -18.37
C ILE A 59 9.21 -4.53 -18.62
N THR A 60 8.81 -3.26 -18.68
CA THR A 60 9.79 -2.17 -18.81
C THR A 60 10.76 -2.18 -17.62
N LYS A 61 12.02 -1.80 -17.84
CA LYS A 61 13.03 -1.75 -16.77
C LYS A 61 12.56 -0.92 -15.57
N THR A 62 11.87 0.19 -15.81
CA THR A 62 11.34 1.07 -14.76
C THR A 62 10.21 0.40 -13.98
N ALA A 63 9.21 -0.18 -14.63
CA ALA A 63 8.13 -0.90 -13.95
C ALA A 63 8.67 -2.09 -13.17
N TRP A 64 9.59 -2.86 -13.76
CA TRP A 64 10.23 -4.00 -13.09
C TRP A 64 10.97 -3.55 -11.81
N TRP A 65 11.78 -2.50 -11.90
CA TRP A 65 12.45 -1.94 -10.74
C TRP A 65 11.49 -1.47 -9.65
N MET A 66 10.44 -0.73 -10.03
CA MET A 66 9.41 -0.30 -9.09
C MET A 66 8.61 -1.47 -8.50
N SER A 67 8.50 -2.60 -9.21
CA SER A 67 7.81 -3.80 -8.70
C SER A 67 8.51 -4.43 -7.50
N LYS A 68 9.82 -4.23 -7.34
CA LYS A 68 10.59 -4.71 -6.19
C LYS A 68 10.33 -3.93 -4.90
N CYS A 69 9.71 -2.76 -5.00
CA CYS A 69 9.24 -1.99 -3.86
C CYS A 69 7.85 -2.50 -3.46
N PRO A 70 7.63 -3.06 -2.27
CA PRO A 70 6.38 -3.73 -1.90
C PRO A 70 5.27 -2.75 -1.47
N SER A 71 5.06 -1.67 -2.23
CA SER A 71 4.04 -0.68 -1.90
C SER A 71 2.66 -1.32 -1.78
N GLY A 72 1.95 -0.97 -0.70
CA GLY A 72 0.63 -1.50 -0.40
C GLY A 72 0.63 -2.95 0.09
N ALA A 73 1.77 -3.65 0.17
CA ALA A 73 1.86 -4.98 0.77
C ALA A 73 1.89 -4.92 2.29
N ARG A 74 1.40 -5.98 2.93
CA ARG A 74 1.36 -6.08 4.40
C ARG A 74 1.75 -7.44 4.91
N VAL A 75 2.29 -7.47 6.13
CA VAL A 75 2.45 -8.69 6.93
C VAL A 75 1.52 -8.60 8.13
N ARG A 76 0.70 -9.61 8.35
CA ARG A 76 -0.31 -9.64 9.42
C ARG A 76 -0.20 -10.91 10.24
N PHE A 77 -0.33 -10.78 11.56
CA PHE A 77 -0.21 -11.88 12.51
C PHE A 77 -0.75 -11.47 13.87
N LYS A 78 -0.94 -12.44 14.76
CA LYS A 78 -1.22 -12.22 16.18
C LYS A 78 -0.09 -12.77 17.03
N THR A 79 0.21 -12.12 18.15
CA THR A 79 1.12 -12.68 19.16
C THR A 79 0.80 -12.15 20.55
N ASP A 80 1.06 -12.95 21.58
CA ASP A 80 0.96 -12.51 22.98
C ASP A 80 2.27 -11.90 23.53
N SER A 81 3.31 -11.83 22.69
CA SER A 81 4.65 -11.34 23.02
C SER A 81 4.66 -10.00 23.76
N THR A 82 5.55 -9.89 24.74
CA THR A 82 5.82 -8.67 25.51
C THR A 82 6.75 -7.71 24.78
N SER A 83 7.45 -8.19 23.74
CA SER A 83 8.30 -7.41 22.85
C SER A 83 7.97 -7.62 21.37
N LEU A 84 8.22 -6.61 20.54
CA LEU A 84 8.12 -6.73 19.08
C LEU A 84 9.27 -6.01 18.41
N LYS A 85 10.06 -6.76 17.64
CA LYS A 85 11.24 -6.29 16.92
C LYS A 85 11.17 -6.69 15.45
N LEU A 86 11.93 -6.00 14.61
CA LEU A 86 12.14 -6.35 13.21
C LEU A 86 13.63 -6.43 12.90
N LYS A 87 14.00 -7.39 12.06
CA LYS A 87 15.23 -7.34 11.24
C LYS A 87 14.82 -7.05 9.81
N ILE A 88 15.34 -5.95 9.26
CA ILE A 88 14.93 -5.40 7.97
C ILE A 88 16.16 -5.38 7.08
N ASN A 89 16.05 -5.98 5.90
CA ASN A 89 17.03 -5.84 4.83
C ASN A 89 16.32 -5.36 3.57
N HIS A 90 16.59 -4.12 3.15
CA HIS A 90 16.01 -3.58 1.92
C HIS A 90 16.65 -4.19 0.66
N GLY A 91 17.93 -4.57 0.70
CA GLY A 91 18.65 -5.15 -0.44
C GLY A 91 18.99 -4.15 -1.54
N MET A 92 19.03 -2.86 -1.23
CA MET A 92 19.40 -1.82 -2.20
C MET A 92 20.93 -1.74 -2.32
N GLU A 93 21.42 -1.46 -3.53
CA GLU A 93 22.86 -1.31 -3.79
C GLU A 93 23.46 -0.12 -3.03
N GLU A 94 22.69 0.95 -2.85
CA GLU A 94 23.13 2.18 -2.18
C GLU A 94 22.32 2.43 -0.89
N SER A 95 23.03 2.56 0.24
CA SER A 95 22.42 2.76 1.55
C SER A 95 21.66 4.09 1.69
N SER A 96 22.01 5.11 0.89
CA SER A 96 21.43 6.45 0.93
C SER A 96 20.05 6.56 0.30
N ARG A 97 19.61 5.54 -0.46
CA ARG A 97 18.33 5.53 -1.18
C ARG A 97 17.09 5.27 -0.31
N ILE A 98 17.25 5.44 1.01
CA ILE A 98 16.16 5.30 1.99
C ILE A 98 15.20 6.49 2.01
N ALA A 99 15.49 7.56 1.28
CA ALA A 99 14.67 8.77 1.16
C ALA A 99 14.74 9.34 -0.26
N MET A 100 13.80 10.22 -0.59
CA MET A 100 13.75 10.98 -1.84
C MET A 100 13.63 12.47 -1.52
N TRP A 101 13.98 13.36 -2.45
CA TRP A 101 13.96 14.80 -2.17
C TRP A 101 12.57 15.33 -1.75
N HIS A 102 11.50 14.68 -2.18
CA HIS A 102 10.11 14.99 -1.82
C HIS A 102 9.44 13.96 -0.88
N MET A 103 10.17 12.95 -0.39
CA MET A 103 9.67 11.95 0.57
C MET A 103 10.72 11.63 1.64
N GLY A 104 10.37 11.85 2.91
CA GLY A 104 11.23 11.50 4.03
C GLY A 104 11.47 9.99 4.15
N ALA A 105 12.48 9.59 4.94
CA ALA A 105 12.88 8.19 4.99
C ALA A 105 11.76 7.24 5.47
N ALA A 106 10.95 7.68 6.43
CA ALA A 106 9.78 6.93 6.90
C ALA A 106 8.75 6.65 5.78
N ALA A 107 8.60 7.57 4.82
CA ALA A 107 7.70 7.41 3.68
C ALA A 107 8.23 6.40 2.65
N VAL A 108 9.54 6.46 2.35
CA VAL A 108 10.17 5.65 1.31
C VAL A 108 10.43 4.23 1.81
N SER A 109 11.06 4.11 2.97
CA SER A 109 11.62 2.86 3.52
C SER A 109 10.98 2.39 4.83
N GLY A 110 10.08 3.17 5.42
CA GLY A 110 9.47 2.83 6.69
C GLY A 110 8.56 1.61 6.61
N ILE A 111 8.40 0.94 7.75
CA ILE A 111 7.39 -0.09 7.97
C ILE A 111 6.44 0.41 9.07
N ASP A 112 5.16 0.58 8.74
CA ASP A 112 4.18 1.08 9.70
C ASP A 112 3.56 -0.05 10.51
N LEU A 113 3.53 0.09 11.82
CA LEU A 113 2.85 -0.82 12.73
C LEU A 113 1.43 -0.30 13.01
N TYR A 114 0.45 -1.15 12.75
CA TYR A 114 -0.92 -1.01 13.23
C TYR A 114 -1.23 -2.10 14.24
N LEU A 115 -2.02 -1.75 15.26
CA LEU A 115 -2.49 -2.62 16.34
C LEU A 115 -4.00 -2.84 16.22
N GLY A 116 -4.43 -4.09 16.30
CA GLY A 116 -5.85 -4.47 16.29
C GLY A 116 -6.27 -5.23 15.03
N PRO A 117 -7.49 -5.80 15.04
CA PRO A 117 -8.07 -6.47 13.90
C PRO A 117 -8.41 -5.44 12.80
N PRO A 118 -8.61 -5.87 11.53
CA PRO A 118 -8.62 -4.94 10.40
C PRO A 118 -9.77 -3.90 10.43
N GLN A 119 -10.88 -4.18 11.11
CA GLN A 119 -11.97 -3.21 11.31
C GLN A 119 -11.64 -2.08 12.31
N ASP A 120 -10.73 -2.33 13.26
CA ASP A 120 -10.41 -1.42 14.38
C ASP A 120 -8.90 -1.16 14.47
N ASN A 121 -8.19 -1.24 13.34
CA ASN A 121 -6.73 -1.14 13.37
C ASN A 121 -6.28 0.29 13.67
N LEU A 122 -5.43 0.44 14.68
CA LEU A 122 -4.93 1.72 15.14
C LEU A 122 -3.47 1.86 14.71
N PHE A 123 -3.16 2.94 14.00
CA PHE A 123 -1.77 3.30 13.74
C PHE A 123 -1.04 3.49 15.07
N TRP A 124 0.10 2.83 15.23
CA TRP A 124 0.95 3.00 16.41
C TRP A 124 2.17 3.85 16.06
N MET A 125 3.04 3.34 15.20
CA MET A 125 4.29 4.02 14.84
C MET A 125 4.92 3.42 13.57
N THR A 126 5.83 4.19 12.98
CA THR A 126 6.65 3.77 11.84
C THR A 126 8.07 3.42 12.31
N THR A 127 8.73 2.49 11.62
CA THR A 127 10.16 2.26 11.83
C THR A 127 10.97 3.54 11.56
N ARG A 128 12.21 3.55 12.04
CA ARG A 128 13.21 4.56 11.65
C ARG A 128 14.20 3.89 10.70
N PRO A 129 14.07 4.06 9.37
CA PRO A 129 15.02 3.47 8.43
C PRO A 129 16.43 3.97 8.69
N LYS A 130 17.40 3.05 8.65
CA LYS A 130 18.81 3.34 9.00
C LYS A 130 19.77 3.06 7.85
N ASP A 131 19.50 2.00 7.09
CA ASP A 131 20.41 1.50 6.06
C ASP A 131 19.59 0.86 4.94
N GLY A 132 19.92 1.18 3.68
CA GLY A 132 19.30 0.57 2.50
C GLY A 132 19.96 -0.72 2.02
N SER A 133 21.20 -0.97 2.42
CA SER A 133 22.08 -2.02 1.91
C SER A 133 22.34 -3.16 2.90
N ASN A 134 22.32 -2.87 4.20
CA ASN A 134 22.61 -3.83 5.26
C ASN A 134 21.36 -4.16 6.10
N GLU A 135 21.32 -5.39 6.64
CA GLU A 135 20.29 -5.76 7.62
C GLU A 135 20.45 -4.91 8.88
N TYR A 136 19.35 -4.33 9.37
CA TYR A 136 19.33 -3.59 10.63
C TYR A 136 18.13 -3.96 11.49
N GLU A 137 18.27 -3.74 12.80
CA GLU A 137 17.22 -3.98 13.77
C GLU A 137 16.43 -2.71 14.12
N HIS A 138 15.12 -2.90 14.28
CA HIS A 138 14.19 -1.94 14.86
C HIS A 138 13.40 -2.61 15.99
N THR A 139 13.19 -1.90 17.09
CA THR A 139 12.35 -2.35 18.20
C THR A 139 11.14 -1.42 18.28
N TYR A 140 9.94 -1.97 18.12
CA TYR A 140 8.71 -1.21 18.30
C TYR A 140 8.39 -1.02 19.77
N PHE A 141 8.48 -2.09 20.56
CA PHE A 141 8.29 -2.04 22.00
C PHE A 141 8.96 -3.23 22.71
N THR A 142 9.21 -3.05 24.00
CA THR A 142 9.57 -4.10 24.96
C THR A 142 8.71 -3.94 26.22
N SER A 143 8.71 -4.95 27.09
CA SER A 143 8.10 -4.88 28.42
C SER A 143 6.59 -4.52 28.42
N LYS A 144 5.83 -4.93 27.38
CA LYS A 144 4.36 -4.85 27.40
C LYS A 144 3.76 -5.96 28.25
N SER A 145 2.55 -5.77 28.76
CA SER A 145 1.80 -6.86 29.38
C SER A 145 1.56 -7.98 28.36
N ARG A 146 1.76 -9.24 28.77
CA ARG A 146 1.49 -10.41 27.94
C ARG A 146 -0.01 -10.49 27.66
N GLN A 147 -0.35 -10.36 26.38
CA GLN A 147 -1.73 -10.36 25.89
C GLN A 147 -1.67 -10.56 24.39
N MET A 148 -2.51 -11.47 23.87
CA MET A 148 -2.68 -11.67 22.44
C MET A 148 -3.13 -10.37 21.76
N ARG A 149 -2.33 -9.89 20.81
CA ARG A 149 -2.56 -8.69 20.02
C ARG A 149 -2.41 -9.02 18.54
N GLU A 150 -3.25 -8.42 17.72
CA GLU A 150 -3.12 -8.48 16.26
C GLU A 150 -2.30 -7.29 15.77
N PHE A 151 -1.40 -7.55 14.83
CA PHE A 151 -0.54 -6.55 14.23
C PHE A 151 -0.63 -6.59 12.71
N THR A 152 -0.58 -5.42 12.09
CA THR A 152 -0.41 -5.26 10.65
C THR A 152 0.81 -4.38 10.39
N LEU A 153 1.77 -4.91 9.64
CA LEU A 153 2.95 -4.19 9.16
C LEU A 153 2.70 -3.74 7.72
N TYR A 154 2.61 -2.44 7.46
CA TYR A 154 2.63 -1.93 6.09
C TYR A 154 4.06 -1.80 5.60
N LEU A 155 4.35 -2.40 4.45
CA LEU A 155 5.71 -2.50 3.91
C LEU A 155 6.14 -1.24 3.14
N PRO A 156 7.44 -1.08 2.85
CA PRO A 156 7.99 0.11 2.20
C PRO A 156 7.37 0.43 0.84
N VAL A 157 7.33 1.73 0.50
CA VAL A 157 6.66 2.23 -0.72
C VAL A 157 7.62 2.35 -1.91
N TYR A 158 8.83 2.83 -1.65
CA TYR A 158 9.82 3.20 -2.66
C TYR A 158 11.21 2.61 -2.38
N ALA A 159 11.31 1.75 -1.37
CA ALA A 159 12.49 0.94 -1.13
C ALA A 159 12.17 -0.54 -1.36
N GLU A 160 13.16 -1.27 -1.86
CA GLU A 160 13.10 -2.72 -1.96
C GLU A 160 13.01 -3.36 -0.57
N LEU A 161 12.58 -4.62 -0.52
CA LEU A 161 12.60 -5.42 0.70
C LEU A 161 13.09 -6.83 0.37
N ALA A 162 14.40 -7.05 0.52
CA ALA A 162 15.00 -8.36 0.30
C ALA A 162 14.63 -9.37 1.39
N SER A 163 14.55 -8.94 2.66
CA SER A 163 14.07 -9.81 3.73
C SER A 163 13.51 -9.05 4.92
N LEU A 164 12.60 -9.72 5.63
CA LEU A 164 11.98 -9.25 6.87
C LEU A 164 11.86 -10.40 7.86
N LYS A 165 12.34 -10.18 9.09
CA LYS A 165 12.11 -11.11 10.21
C LYS A 165 11.40 -10.39 11.34
N VAL A 166 10.41 -11.04 11.93
CA VAL A 166 9.66 -10.57 13.09
C VAL A 166 10.25 -11.22 14.35
N GLY A 167 10.71 -10.40 15.28
CA GLY A 167 11.25 -10.82 16.56
C GLY A 167 10.19 -10.72 17.66
N VAL A 168 9.93 -11.83 18.32
CA VAL A 168 9.01 -11.95 19.47
C VAL A 168 9.69 -12.73 20.59
N ASP A 169 9.11 -12.75 21.78
CA ASP A 169 9.59 -13.56 22.90
C ASP A 169 9.61 -15.05 22.49
N SER A 170 10.62 -15.80 22.93
CA SER A 170 10.85 -17.19 22.52
C SER A 170 9.67 -18.11 22.84
N ASP A 171 9.01 -17.86 23.96
CA ASP A 171 7.83 -18.57 24.46
C ASP A 171 6.50 -17.98 23.95
N ALA A 172 6.50 -16.89 23.18
CA ALA A 172 5.28 -16.25 22.70
C ALA A 172 4.49 -17.16 21.75
N ALA A 173 3.17 -17.18 21.90
CA ALA A 173 2.26 -17.72 20.91
C ALA A 173 2.24 -16.79 19.69
N VAL A 174 2.15 -17.38 18.49
CA VAL A 174 1.98 -16.66 17.23
C VAL A 174 0.89 -17.34 16.42
N GLU A 175 -0.10 -16.57 16.00
CA GLU A 175 -1.28 -17.06 15.29
C GLU A 175 -1.50 -16.25 14.00
N GLY A 176 -2.29 -16.83 13.09
CA GLY A 176 -2.77 -16.11 11.91
C GLY A 176 -3.63 -14.90 12.26
N PRO A 177 -3.67 -13.88 11.39
CA PRO A 177 -4.49 -12.68 11.58
C PRO A 177 -5.98 -12.99 11.44
N THR A 178 -6.80 -12.01 11.79
CA THR A 178 -8.23 -12.06 11.47
C THR A 178 -8.42 -11.85 9.96
N GLU A 179 -9.30 -12.60 9.31
CA GLU A 179 -9.56 -12.42 7.88
C GLU A 179 -10.14 -11.03 7.58
N TYR A 180 -9.89 -10.52 6.38
CA TYR A 180 -10.56 -9.33 5.90
C TYR A 180 -12.06 -9.59 5.75
N GLN A 181 -12.88 -8.55 5.88
CA GLN A 181 -14.32 -8.67 5.60
C GLN A 181 -14.55 -8.94 4.12
N ILE A 182 -13.89 -8.16 3.27
CA ILE A 182 -13.92 -8.36 1.82
C ILE A 182 -12.84 -9.38 1.44
N GLN A 183 -13.27 -10.54 0.98
CA GLN A 183 -12.37 -11.68 0.74
C GLN A 183 -11.45 -11.51 -0.48
N LYS A 184 -11.89 -10.76 -1.50
CA LYS A 184 -11.12 -10.53 -2.73
C LYS A 184 -10.49 -9.14 -2.70
N PRO A 185 -9.23 -8.98 -3.12
CA PRO A 185 -8.54 -7.70 -3.04
C PRO A 185 -9.19 -6.65 -3.92
N ILE A 186 -9.06 -5.39 -3.51
CA ILE A 186 -9.18 -4.24 -4.40
C ILE A 186 -7.84 -4.09 -5.12
N VAL A 187 -7.86 -4.06 -6.44
CA VAL A 187 -6.64 -3.95 -7.26
C VAL A 187 -6.60 -2.57 -7.90
N VAL A 188 -5.51 -1.84 -7.65
CA VAL A 188 -5.31 -0.48 -8.18
C VAL A 188 -4.07 -0.49 -9.07
N TYR A 189 -4.21 -0.09 -10.34
CA TYR A 189 -3.09 0.08 -11.26
C TYR A 189 -2.91 1.54 -11.60
N GLY A 190 -1.66 2.02 -11.58
CA GLY A 190 -1.43 3.42 -11.90
C GLY A 190 0.00 3.90 -11.75
N THR A 191 0.14 5.12 -11.27
CA THR A 191 1.34 5.95 -11.41
C THR A 191 2.16 6.05 -10.11
N SER A 192 3.01 7.07 -10.00
CA SER A 192 3.71 7.42 -8.76
C SER A 192 2.74 7.78 -7.63
N ILE A 193 1.63 8.46 -7.95
CA ILE A 193 0.59 8.82 -6.99
C ILE A 193 -0.05 7.55 -6.43
N THR A 194 -0.43 6.62 -7.31
CA THR A 194 -0.94 5.30 -6.92
C THR A 194 0.07 4.54 -6.09
N GLN A 195 1.35 4.56 -6.49
CA GLN A 195 2.42 3.92 -5.73
C GLN A 195 2.51 4.48 -4.31
N GLY A 196 2.26 5.77 -4.11
CA GLY A 196 2.16 6.41 -2.80
C GLY A 196 3.00 7.69 -2.67
N ALA A 197 3.55 8.23 -3.76
CA ALA A 197 4.23 9.51 -3.73
C ALA A 197 3.19 10.64 -3.56
N CYS A 198 3.22 11.47 -2.51
CA CYS A 198 4.25 11.64 -1.46
C CYS A 198 3.66 11.55 -0.05
N ALA A 199 3.07 10.40 0.27
CA ALA A 199 2.52 10.12 1.59
C ALA A 199 3.65 10.22 2.64
N SER A 200 3.35 10.68 3.85
CA SER A 200 4.35 10.80 4.92
C SER A 200 4.84 9.45 5.45
N ARG A 201 4.05 8.39 5.22
CA ARG A 201 4.33 6.98 5.55
C ARG A 201 3.55 6.05 4.61
N GLY A 202 4.00 4.81 4.44
CA GLY A 202 3.47 3.93 3.38
C GLY A 202 1.99 3.58 3.50
N SER A 203 1.46 3.59 4.71
CA SER A 203 0.05 3.37 4.96
C SER A 203 -0.84 4.60 4.67
N ASN A 204 -0.30 5.77 4.28
CA ASN A 204 -1.08 6.99 3.98
C ASN A 204 -1.42 7.20 2.50
N SER A 205 -1.05 6.30 1.59
CA SER A 205 -1.55 6.36 0.21
C SER A 205 -3.08 6.18 0.18
N PHE A 206 -3.76 6.75 -0.82
CA PHE A 206 -5.22 6.61 -0.94
C PHE A 206 -5.63 5.13 -1.00
N ALA A 207 -4.87 4.30 -1.71
CA ALA A 207 -5.15 2.87 -1.83
C ALA A 207 -5.07 2.17 -0.46
N ALA A 208 -4.06 2.47 0.35
CA ALA A 208 -3.93 1.92 1.69
C ALA A 208 -5.06 2.40 2.63
N ILE A 209 -5.46 3.66 2.54
CA ILE A 209 -6.56 4.23 3.32
C ILE A 209 -7.89 3.55 2.95
N VAL A 210 -8.20 3.44 1.66
CA VAL A 210 -9.41 2.76 1.14
C VAL A 210 -9.46 1.31 1.62
N GLY A 211 -8.36 0.56 1.50
CA GLY A 211 -8.29 -0.82 1.97
C GLY A 211 -8.59 -0.99 3.46
N ARG A 212 -8.04 -0.10 4.31
CA ARG A 212 -8.35 -0.11 5.75
C ARG A 212 -9.81 0.18 6.02
N ARG A 213 -10.35 1.25 5.43
CA ARG A 213 -11.74 1.69 5.67
C ARG A 213 -12.76 0.66 5.21
N LEU A 214 -12.45 -0.10 4.17
CA LEU A 214 -13.32 -1.16 3.66
C LEU A 214 -13.04 -2.52 4.29
N ASN A 215 -12.02 -2.66 5.15
CA ASN A 215 -11.59 -3.96 5.69
C ASN A 215 -11.35 -4.97 4.54
N ALA A 216 -10.48 -4.58 3.60
CA ALA A 216 -10.13 -5.33 2.40
C ALA A 216 -8.60 -5.46 2.21
N ASP A 217 -8.18 -6.53 1.54
CA ASP A 217 -6.86 -6.58 0.92
C ASP A 217 -6.77 -5.53 -0.22
N ILE A 218 -5.59 -4.93 -0.38
CA ILE A 218 -5.24 -4.03 -1.47
C ILE A 218 -4.03 -4.59 -2.19
N VAL A 219 -4.13 -4.68 -3.51
CA VAL A 219 -3.00 -4.91 -4.40
C VAL A 219 -2.71 -3.59 -5.11
N ASN A 220 -1.63 -2.93 -4.72
CA ASN A 220 -1.21 -1.65 -5.30
C ASN A 220 -0.18 -1.89 -6.40
N LEU A 221 -0.59 -1.76 -7.65
CA LEU A 221 0.23 -1.85 -8.86
C LEU A 221 0.51 -0.45 -9.44
N GLY A 222 0.81 0.51 -8.57
CA GLY A 222 1.35 1.81 -8.96
C GLY A 222 2.84 1.73 -9.30
N PHE A 223 3.23 2.23 -10.48
CA PHE A 223 4.62 2.28 -10.92
C PHE A 223 5.01 3.70 -11.30
N SER A 224 5.86 4.31 -10.48
CA SER A 224 6.40 5.65 -10.67
C SER A 224 6.98 5.84 -12.06
N GLY A 225 6.40 6.74 -12.85
CA GLY A 225 6.81 7.02 -14.23
C GLY A 225 6.65 5.86 -15.22
N SER A 226 5.97 4.76 -14.87
CA SER A 226 5.84 3.58 -15.74
C SER A 226 4.49 2.87 -15.72
N GLY A 227 3.48 3.41 -15.02
CA GLY A 227 2.09 2.97 -15.21
C GLY A 227 1.48 3.52 -16.50
N CYS A 228 1.86 2.96 -17.66
CA CYS A 228 1.59 3.54 -18.98
C CYS A 228 0.61 2.72 -19.84
N GLY A 229 -0.26 1.92 -19.21
CA GLY A 229 -1.34 1.17 -19.86
C GLY A 229 -0.84 0.05 -20.77
N GLU A 230 0.32 -0.55 -20.49
CA GLU A 230 0.85 -1.65 -21.29
C GLU A 230 -0.08 -2.87 -21.26
N GLU A 231 -0.24 -3.56 -22.39
CA GLU A 231 -1.13 -4.72 -22.49
C GLU A 231 -0.73 -5.86 -21.55
N ILE A 232 0.57 -6.09 -21.37
CA ILE A 232 1.07 -7.10 -20.44
C ILE A 232 0.61 -6.80 -19.01
N MET A 233 0.55 -5.52 -18.62
CA MET A 233 0.04 -5.11 -17.32
C MET A 233 -1.44 -5.44 -17.18
N ALA A 234 -2.28 -5.15 -18.19
CA ALA A 234 -3.69 -5.54 -18.16
C ALA A 234 -3.88 -7.05 -18.03
N ARG A 235 -3.09 -7.85 -18.75
CA ARG A 235 -3.17 -9.32 -18.67
C ARG A 235 -2.81 -9.82 -17.28
N LEU A 236 -1.71 -9.34 -16.71
CA LEU A 236 -1.29 -9.68 -15.35
C LEU A 236 -2.32 -9.26 -14.30
N ILE A 237 -2.87 -8.05 -14.42
CA ILE A 237 -3.92 -7.57 -13.50
C ILE A 237 -5.17 -8.46 -13.57
N ALA A 238 -5.55 -8.90 -14.77
CA ALA A 238 -6.70 -9.77 -14.97
C ALA A 238 -6.50 -11.20 -14.41
N GLU A 239 -5.26 -11.64 -14.16
CA GLU A 239 -5.01 -12.90 -13.44
C GLU A 239 -5.51 -12.83 -12.00
N ILE A 240 -5.48 -11.64 -11.38
CA ILE A 240 -5.88 -11.44 -9.99
C ILE A 240 -7.40 -11.45 -9.88
N ASP A 241 -7.97 -12.39 -9.13
CA ASP A 241 -9.40 -12.43 -8.83
C ASP A 241 -9.77 -11.34 -7.82
N ALA A 242 -10.34 -10.22 -8.29
CA ALA A 242 -10.51 -8.99 -7.53
C ALA A 242 -11.97 -8.64 -7.20
N SER A 243 -12.16 -7.87 -6.13
CA SER A 243 -13.43 -7.20 -5.83
C SER A 243 -13.71 -6.07 -6.82
N VAL A 244 -12.68 -5.34 -7.26
CA VAL A 244 -12.79 -4.27 -8.26
C VAL A 244 -11.40 -3.95 -8.79
N TYR A 245 -11.33 -3.56 -10.07
CA TYR A 245 -10.14 -2.97 -10.66
C TYR A 245 -10.30 -1.44 -10.71
N ILE A 246 -9.27 -0.71 -10.27
CA ILE A 246 -9.18 0.75 -10.38
C ILE A 246 -8.02 1.09 -11.32
N VAL A 247 -8.31 1.77 -12.43
CA VAL A 247 -7.35 2.15 -13.47
C VAL A 247 -7.04 3.64 -13.36
N ASP A 248 -5.93 3.97 -12.69
CA ASP A 248 -5.41 5.31 -12.38
C ASP A 248 -4.06 5.56 -13.10
N SER A 249 -4.02 5.34 -14.42
CA SER A 249 -2.79 5.41 -15.22
C SER A 249 -2.56 6.74 -15.95
N VAL A 250 -3.58 7.61 -16.00
CA VAL A 250 -3.61 8.79 -16.89
C VAL A 250 -2.43 9.73 -16.65
N ALA A 251 -1.98 9.88 -15.40
CA ALA A 251 -0.89 10.78 -15.02
C ALA A 251 0.47 10.49 -15.71
N ASN A 252 0.72 9.24 -16.14
CA ASN A 252 1.94 8.85 -16.85
C ASN A 252 1.75 8.76 -18.37
N MET A 253 0.51 8.81 -18.86
CA MET A 253 0.19 8.57 -20.27
C MET A 253 0.05 9.90 -20.99
N ASN A 254 0.89 10.14 -22.00
CA ASN A 254 0.67 11.25 -22.94
C ASN A 254 -0.58 10.97 -23.81
N ALA A 255 -1.02 11.95 -24.60
CA ALA A 255 -2.19 11.80 -25.45
C ALA A 255 -2.08 10.61 -26.42
N GLU A 256 -0.90 10.40 -27.00
CA GLU A 256 -0.64 9.26 -27.90
C GLU A 256 -0.84 7.90 -27.21
N PHE A 257 -0.27 7.72 -26.01
CA PHE A 257 -0.46 6.49 -25.23
C PHE A 257 -1.92 6.31 -24.81
N MET A 258 -2.60 7.39 -24.43
CA MET A 258 -4.03 7.34 -24.10
C MET A 258 -4.86 6.84 -25.28
N GLU A 259 -4.64 7.37 -26.48
CA GLU A 259 -5.33 6.93 -27.71
C GLU A 259 -5.02 5.48 -28.08
N GLN A 260 -3.75 5.07 -27.99
CA GLN A 260 -3.32 3.74 -28.45
C GLN A 260 -3.63 2.62 -27.46
N ARG A 261 -3.67 2.91 -26.15
CA ARG A 261 -3.60 1.87 -25.11
C ARG A 261 -4.79 1.83 -24.17
N TYR A 262 -5.43 2.97 -23.86
CA TYR A 262 -6.38 3.01 -22.74
C TYR A 262 -7.61 2.12 -22.96
N GLU A 263 -8.28 2.23 -24.12
CA GLU A 263 -9.42 1.37 -24.44
C GLU A 263 -9.03 -0.11 -24.47
N LYS A 264 -7.85 -0.42 -25.05
CA LYS A 264 -7.34 -1.79 -25.17
C LYS A 264 -7.08 -2.41 -23.80
N PHE A 265 -6.52 -1.63 -22.87
CA PHE A 265 -6.29 -2.05 -21.49
C PHE A 265 -7.60 -2.46 -20.81
N VAL A 266 -8.62 -1.60 -20.89
CA VAL A 266 -9.95 -1.87 -20.32
C VAL A 266 -10.62 -3.07 -21.00
N THR A 267 -10.46 -3.20 -22.31
CA THR A 267 -10.98 -4.34 -23.10
C THR A 267 -10.38 -5.66 -22.62
N ILE A 268 -9.07 -5.72 -22.38
CA ILE A 268 -8.40 -6.94 -21.87
C ILE A 268 -8.97 -7.33 -20.50
N LEU A 269 -9.11 -6.36 -19.59
CA LEU A 269 -9.72 -6.61 -18.27
C LEU A 269 -11.13 -7.16 -18.42
N ARG A 270 -11.99 -6.50 -19.22
CA ARG A 270 -13.38 -6.90 -19.39
C ARG A 270 -13.52 -8.28 -20.08
N GLN A 271 -12.71 -8.57 -21.08
CA GLN A 271 -12.74 -9.88 -21.77
C GLN A 271 -12.32 -11.03 -20.85
N THR A 272 -11.33 -10.80 -19.99
CA THR A 272 -10.80 -11.82 -19.09
C THR A 272 -11.66 -11.97 -17.84
N ARG A 273 -12.22 -10.86 -17.34
CA ARG A 273 -13.00 -10.77 -16.09
C ARG A 273 -14.31 -10.01 -16.33
N PRO A 274 -15.27 -10.59 -17.08
CA PRO A 274 -16.50 -9.92 -17.49
C PRO A 274 -17.35 -9.42 -16.32
N GLU A 275 -17.29 -10.10 -15.17
CA GLU A 275 -18.14 -9.81 -14.02
C GLU A 275 -17.51 -8.86 -12.98
N ILE A 276 -16.21 -8.56 -13.09
CA ILE A 276 -15.53 -7.70 -12.11
C ILE A 276 -15.72 -6.23 -12.50
N PRO A 277 -16.16 -5.36 -11.58
CA PRO A 277 -16.22 -3.93 -11.79
C PRO A 277 -14.88 -3.32 -12.20
N VAL A 278 -14.91 -2.39 -13.14
CA VAL A 278 -13.75 -1.60 -13.56
C VAL A 278 -14.06 -0.13 -13.33
N ILE A 279 -13.29 0.52 -12.47
CA ILE A 279 -13.34 1.96 -12.23
C ILE A 279 -12.26 2.61 -13.09
N LEU A 280 -12.67 3.47 -14.01
CA LEU A 280 -11.81 4.35 -14.78
C LEU A 280 -11.62 5.63 -13.97
N MET A 281 -10.40 5.85 -13.49
CA MET A 281 -10.09 6.97 -12.62
C MET A 281 -9.32 8.05 -13.40
N THR A 282 -9.81 9.28 -13.38
CA THR A 282 -9.07 10.43 -13.93
C THR A 282 -7.89 10.75 -13.02
N LYS A 283 -6.88 11.46 -13.53
CA LYS A 283 -5.86 12.04 -12.63
C LYS A 283 -6.42 13.29 -11.96
N ILE A 284 -5.88 13.64 -10.80
CA ILE A 284 -6.15 14.94 -10.18
C ILE A 284 -5.74 16.10 -11.11
N ARG A 285 -6.32 17.28 -10.91
CA ARG A 285 -5.82 18.48 -11.58
C ARG A 285 -4.51 18.88 -10.92
N TYR A 286 -3.45 19.02 -11.71
CA TYR A 286 -2.16 19.47 -11.20
C TYR A 286 -2.22 20.96 -10.86
N ALA A 287 -1.41 21.39 -9.88
CA ALA A 287 -1.46 22.74 -9.35
C ALA A 287 -1.36 23.80 -10.44
N GLY A 288 -0.47 23.62 -11.41
CA GLY A 288 -0.26 24.56 -12.52
C GLY A 288 -1.32 24.54 -13.63
N GLU A 289 -2.34 23.69 -13.57
CA GLU A 289 -3.37 23.59 -14.63
C GLU A 289 -4.43 24.71 -14.59
N PHE A 290 -4.22 25.76 -13.79
CA PHE A 290 -4.91 27.04 -13.96
C PHE A 290 -4.44 27.77 -15.23
N GLU A 291 -3.24 27.45 -15.72
CA GLU A 291 -2.71 27.97 -16.97
C GLU A 291 -3.42 27.35 -18.19
N PRO A 292 -3.92 28.15 -19.16
CA PRO A 292 -4.70 27.65 -20.30
C PRO A 292 -4.02 26.55 -21.11
N LYS A 293 -2.70 26.66 -21.33
CA LYS A 293 -1.92 25.64 -22.07
C LYS A 293 -1.89 24.31 -21.32
N ARG A 294 -1.75 24.32 -19.99
CA ARG A 294 -1.73 23.11 -19.17
C ARG A 294 -3.12 22.49 -19.05
N LYS A 295 -4.18 23.31 -18.98
CA LYS A 295 -5.56 22.82 -19.07
C LYS A 295 -5.83 22.07 -20.37
N ALA A 296 -5.38 22.60 -21.52
CA ALA A 296 -5.58 21.93 -22.81
C ALA A 296 -4.92 20.54 -22.87
N VAL A 297 -3.75 20.37 -22.27
CA VAL A 297 -3.08 19.06 -22.14
C VAL A 297 -3.90 18.09 -21.30
N TYR A 298 -4.45 18.55 -20.17
CA TYR A 298 -5.35 17.74 -19.34
C TYR A 298 -6.54 17.23 -20.15
N ASP A 299 -7.24 18.13 -20.84
CA ASP A 299 -8.44 17.78 -21.62
C ASP A 299 -8.11 16.74 -22.72
N GLN A 300 -6.96 16.90 -23.41
CA GLN A 300 -6.49 15.96 -24.43
C GLN A 300 -6.18 14.58 -23.86
N GLN A 301 -5.53 14.50 -22.70
CA GLN A 301 -5.20 13.22 -22.06
C GLN A 301 -6.47 12.47 -21.60
N HIS A 302 -7.51 13.17 -21.14
CA HIS A 302 -8.71 12.51 -20.58
C HIS A 302 -9.76 12.15 -21.62
N LYS A 303 -9.70 12.75 -22.81
CA LYS A 303 -10.67 12.46 -23.86
C LYS A 303 -10.78 10.94 -24.16
N PRO A 304 -9.69 10.18 -24.37
CA PRO A 304 -9.80 8.73 -24.60
C PRO A 304 -10.39 7.95 -23.42
N LEU A 305 -10.20 8.41 -22.18
CA LEU A 305 -10.79 7.79 -21.00
C LEU A 305 -12.31 7.95 -21.01
N PHE A 306 -12.82 9.16 -21.22
CA PHE A 306 -14.27 9.41 -21.27
C PHE A 306 -14.92 8.73 -22.47
N GLU A 307 -14.28 8.76 -23.64
CA GLU A 307 -14.75 8.04 -24.83
C GLU A 307 -14.80 6.53 -24.59
N THR A 308 -13.79 5.96 -23.91
CA THR A 308 -13.80 4.56 -23.49
C THR A 308 -14.97 4.26 -22.55
N TYR A 309 -15.16 5.07 -21.50
CA TYR A 309 -16.29 4.91 -20.57
C TYR A 309 -17.64 4.92 -21.31
N GLU A 310 -17.89 5.95 -22.11
CA GLU A 310 -19.12 6.07 -22.87
C GLU A 310 -19.36 4.91 -23.84
N LYS A 311 -18.29 4.43 -24.50
CA LYS A 311 -18.37 3.31 -25.44
C LYS A 311 -18.84 2.04 -24.73
N PHE A 312 -18.25 1.69 -23.60
CA PHE A 312 -18.63 0.48 -22.85
C PHE A 312 -20.05 0.60 -22.29
N VAL A 313 -20.44 1.77 -21.78
CA VAL A 313 -21.83 2.02 -21.33
C VAL A 313 -22.82 1.89 -22.49
N LYS A 314 -22.52 2.45 -23.67
CA LYS A 314 -23.36 2.33 -24.88
C LYS A 314 -23.47 0.88 -25.37
N GLN A 315 -22.45 0.06 -25.12
CA GLN A 315 -22.45 -1.38 -25.39
C GLN A 315 -23.20 -2.20 -24.33
N GLY A 316 -23.73 -1.55 -23.28
CA GLY A 316 -24.51 -2.19 -22.23
C GLY A 316 -23.71 -2.70 -21.04
N ASP A 317 -22.42 -2.35 -20.93
CA ASP A 317 -21.61 -2.66 -19.75
C ASP A 317 -22.11 -1.85 -18.54
N LYS A 318 -22.70 -2.54 -17.57
CA LYS A 318 -23.20 -1.95 -16.31
C LYS A 318 -22.18 -1.99 -15.18
N LYS A 319 -20.98 -2.52 -15.44
CA LYS A 319 -19.92 -2.74 -14.45
C LYS A 319 -18.66 -1.94 -14.80
N VAL A 320 -18.77 -0.97 -15.70
CA VAL A 320 -17.76 0.08 -15.90
C VAL A 320 -18.24 1.34 -15.18
N TYR A 321 -17.33 1.96 -14.44
CA TYR A 321 -17.62 3.12 -13.60
C TYR A 321 -16.57 4.20 -13.86
N LEU A 322 -16.94 5.45 -13.62
CA LEU A 322 -16.06 6.60 -13.76
C LEU A 322 -15.88 7.27 -12.39
N PHE A 323 -14.64 7.49 -11.97
CA PHE A 323 -14.31 8.27 -10.78
C PHE A 323 -13.45 9.47 -11.19
N ASP A 324 -14.03 10.67 -11.07
CA ASP A 324 -13.36 11.90 -11.53
C ASP A 324 -12.58 12.58 -10.40
N ALA A 325 -11.33 12.16 -10.18
CA ALA A 325 -10.42 12.76 -9.20
C ALA A 325 -10.09 14.23 -9.53
N GLY A 326 -10.14 14.62 -10.80
CA GLY A 326 -9.94 15.99 -11.26
C GLY A 326 -11.09 16.93 -10.88
N GLU A 327 -12.28 16.40 -10.59
CA GLU A 327 -13.38 17.18 -10.02
C GLU A 327 -13.27 17.38 -8.51
N ILE A 328 -12.48 16.54 -7.83
CA ILE A 328 -12.26 16.62 -6.38
C ILE A 328 -11.10 17.56 -6.06
N ILE A 329 -9.92 17.33 -6.66
CA ILE A 329 -8.75 18.17 -6.46
C ILE A 329 -8.56 19.06 -7.69
N LYS A 330 -8.88 20.34 -7.53
CA LYS A 330 -8.83 21.40 -8.55
C LYS A 330 -7.45 22.07 -8.62
N PRO A 331 -7.10 22.75 -9.72
CA PRO A 331 -5.80 23.43 -9.84
C PRO A 331 -5.76 24.74 -9.04
N GLY A 332 -4.54 25.25 -8.80
CA GLY A 332 -4.31 26.48 -8.06
C GLY A 332 -4.60 26.40 -6.56
N GLY A 333 -4.65 27.55 -5.90
CA GLY A 333 -4.93 27.69 -4.46
C GLY A 333 -3.88 26.99 -3.57
N ASP A 334 -4.31 26.63 -2.36
CA ASP A 334 -3.54 25.81 -1.40
C ASP A 334 -3.57 24.34 -1.84
N HIS A 335 -2.99 24.07 -3.01
CA HIS A 335 -3.05 22.77 -3.67
C HIS A 335 -2.43 21.68 -2.78
N PRO A 336 -3.10 20.53 -2.54
CA PRO A 336 -2.66 19.53 -1.56
C PRO A 336 -1.58 18.59 -2.12
N THR A 337 -0.57 19.16 -2.79
CA THR A 337 0.56 18.43 -3.38
C THR A 337 1.88 19.00 -2.88
N VAL A 338 2.92 18.15 -2.84
CA VAL A 338 4.26 18.56 -2.41
C VAL A 338 4.99 19.38 -3.48
N ASP A 339 4.73 19.09 -4.76
CA ASP A 339 5.48 19.62 -5.91
C ASP A 339 4.56 20.09 -7.05
N GLY A 340 3.27 20.25 -6.77
CA GLY A 340 2.26 20.59 -7.77
C GLY A 340 1.67 19.37 -8.51
N THR A 341 2.18 18.17 -8.26
CA THR A 341 1.78 16.92 -8.92
C THR A 341 1.42 15.82 -7.92
N HIS A 342 2.32 15.53 -6.98
CA HIS A 342 2.20 14.40 -6.06
C HIS A 342 1.52 14.82 -4.76
N MET A 343 0.47 14.08 -4.38
CA MET A 343 -0.35 14.43 -3.22
C MET A 343 0.45 14.33 -1.92
N THR A 344 0.19 15.25 -1.00
CA THR A 344 0.53 15.09 0.42
C THR A 344 -0.50 14.16 1.08
N ASP A 345 -0.32 13.86 2.38
CA ASP A 345 -1.33 13.13 3.16
C ASP A 345 -2.73 13.76 3.03
N THR A 346 -2.83 15.09 3.05
CA THR A 346 -4.10 15.81 2.87
C THR A 346 -4.77 15.44 1.54
N GLY A 347 -4.01 15.45 0.44
CA GLY A 347 -4.55 15.09 -0.88
C GLY A 347 -4.99 13.62 -0.93
N PHE A 348 -4.19 12.72 -0.38
CA PHE A 348 -4.56 11.30 -0.30
C PHE A 348 -5.81 11.05 0.53
N HIS A 349 -5.97 11.75 1.65
CA HIS A 349 -7.17 11.67 2.48
C HIS A 349 -8.40 12.21 1.75
N ILE A 350 -8.31 13.36 1.08
CA ILE A 350 -9.41 13.93 0.27
C ILE A 350 -9.88 12.92 -0.78
N ILE A 351 -8.95 12.32 -1.55
CA ILE A 351 -9.32 11.30 -2.54
C ILE A 351 -9.91 10.06 -1.88
N ALA A 352 -9.34 9.59 -0.78
CA ALA A 352 -9.84 8.41 -0.09
C ALA A 352 -11.22 8.63 0.55
N ASP A 353 -11.54 9.84 1.00
CA ASP A 353 -12.84 10.20 1.59
C ASP A 353 -13.98 10.05 0.57
N GLU A 354 -13.72 10.38 -0.69
CA GLU A 354 -14.68 10.22 -1.79
C GLU A 354 -14.63 8.80 -2.40
N LEU A 355 -13.43 8.24 -2.57
CA LEU A 355 -13.25 6.94 -3.24
C LEU A 355 -13.75 5.77 -2.38
N THR A 356 -13.63 5.85 -1.05
CA THR A 356 -14.07 4.79 -0.13
C THR A 356 -15.57 4.48 -0.29
N PRO A 357 -16.50 5.44 -0.08
CA PRO A 357 -17.93 5.16 -0.22
C PRO A 357 -18.31 4.80 -1.67
N PHE A 358 -17.63 5.38 -2.67
CA PHE A 358 -17.85 5.01 -4.07
C PHE A 358 -17.53 3.53 -4.34
N VAL A 359 -16.34 3.07 -3.92
CA VAL A 359 -15.95 1.65 -4.04
C VAL A 359 -16.89 0.76 -3.23
N ALA A 360 -17.24 1.15 -2.00
CA ALA A 360 -18.17 0.40 -1.15
C ALA A 360 -19.50 0.13 -1.87
N SER A 361 -20.07 1.16 -2.52
CA SER A 361 -21.34 1.02 -3.26
C SER A 361 -21.25 -0.01 -4.38
N ILE A 362 -20.13 -0.05 -5.10
CA ILE A 362 -19.90 -0.94 -6.25
C ILE A 362 -19.70 -2.40 -5.81
N ILE A 363 -18.97 -2.61 -4.71
CA ILE A 363 -18.68 -3.97 -4.23
C ILE A 363 -19.87 -4.57 -3.46
N SER A 364 -20.68 -3.76 -2.77
CA SER A 364 -21.88 -4.23 -2.08
C SER A 364 -23.02 -4.60 -3.04
N ASP A 365 -23.07 -4.01 -4.23
CA ASP A 365 -24.02 -4.37 -5.28
C ASP A 365 -23.71 -5.72 -5.96
N LYS A 366 -22.58 -6.38 -5.64
CA LYS A 366 -22.27 -7.73 -6.14
C LYS A 366 -23.07 -8.85 -5.49
N ASP A 367 -23.62 -8.61 -4.29
CA ASP A 367 -24.38 -9.60 -3.52
C ASP A 367 -25.90 -9.53 -3.82
N LYS A 368 -26.31 -8.73 -4.80
CA LYS A 368 -27.68 -8.63 -5.34
C LYS A 368 -27.71 -9.01 -6.81
#